data_AF-A0A2P5HKY6-F1
#
_entry.id   AF-A0A2P5HKY6-F1
#
_cell.length_a   1.000
_cell.length_b   1.000
_cell.length_c   1.000
_cell.angle_alpha   90.00
_cell.angle_beta   90.00
_cell.angle_gamma   90.00
#
_symmetry.space_group_name_H-M   'P 1'
#
loop_
_entity.id
_entity.type
_entity.pdbx_description
1 polymer ?
#
loop_
_entity_poly.entity_id
_entity_poly.type
_entity_poly.pdbx_seq_one_letter_code
_entity_poly.pdbx_strand_id
1 'polypeptide(L)'
;MPGSNTITAVRGFRVRLSTLDKFLVANGKAHGAENGFAPLYDFEKPEGPDEISAILRAKAGGGSGILYVVPAAEGHDVTPYVYVAYQYRHVYSQLRITPQDPPEQPMPAEFEQLRQEILGYRASVGDGGCQGVDQEDGAMGLYILYTEGRSAPNPPELRERYKLPIQCDKCDETFTRWSAKQWHLDKVHGIDEPLNPLPGNA
;
A
#
# COMPACT_ATOMS: atom_id res chain seq x y z
N MET A 1 -7.34 -9.37 -14.17
CA MET A 1 -8.31 -9.84 -13.16
C MET A 1 -8.67 -8.64 -12.29
N PRO A 2 -9.95 -8.45 -11.91
CA PRO A 2 -10.30 -7.44 -10.91
C PRO A 2 -9.49 -7.70 -9.63
N GLY A 3 -8.98 -6.63 -9.01
CA GLY A 3 -8.19 -6.76 -7.79
C GLY A 3 -9.05 -7.25 -6.62
N SER A 4 -8.41 -7.70 -5.53
CA SER A 4 -9.13 -8.14 -4.34
C SER A 4 -9.64 -6.96 -3.52
N ASN A 5 -10.83 -7.10 -2.94
CA ASN A 5 -11.33 -6.14 -1.97
C ASN A 5 -10.40 -6.15 -0.76
N THR A 6 -9.85 -4.99 -0.42
CA THR A 6 -8.82 -4.88 0.60
C THR A 6 -9.19 -3.76 1.57
N ILE A 7 -9.16 -4.06 2.86
CA ILE A 7 -9.17 -3.05 3.92
C ILE A 7 -7.72 -2.78 4.32
N THR A 8 -7.32 -1.52 4.39
CA THR A 8 -5.94 -1.14 4.73
C THR A 8 -5.94 -0.11 5.85
N ALA A 9 -5.31 -0.43 6.96
CA ALA A 9 -4.97 0.54 7.99
C ALA A 9 -3.62 1.18 7.64
N VAL A 10 -3.57 2.50 7.56
CA VAL A 10 -2.37 3.24 7.14
C VAL A 10 -1.99 4.31 8.16
N ARG A 11 -0.67 4.46 8.40
CA ARG A 11 -0.10 5.66 9.01
C ARG A 11 0.58 6.49 7.93
N GLY A 12 0.17 7.74 7.83
CA GLY A 12 0.60 8.61 6.75
C GLY A 12 -0.19 9.90 6.74
N PHE A 13 -0.31 10.50 5.57
CA PHE A 13 -1.15 11.67 5.37
C PHE A 13 -2.13 11.48 4.23
N ARG A 14 -3.26 12.18 4.36
CA ARG A 14 -4.19 12.38 3.23
C ARG A 14 -3.75 13.59 2.43
N VAL A 15 -3.90 13.55 1.11
CA VAL A 15 -3.64 14.70 0.24
C VAL A 15 -4.69 14.78 -0.87
N ARG A 16 -5.03 15.99 -1.32
CA ARG A 16 -5.88 16.14 -2.50
C ARG A 16 -5.21 15.57 -3.74
N LEU A 17 -6.01 14.87 -4.53
CA LEU A 17 -5.58 14.28 -5.80
C LEU A 17 -4.97 15.35 -6.72
N SER A 18 -5.59 16.53 -6.81
CA SER A 18 -5.09 17.64 -7.63
C SER A 18 -3.75 18.20 -7.14
N THR A 19 -3.48 18.20 -5.84
CA THR A 19 -2.17 18.58 -5.27
C THR A 19 -1.13 17.53 -5.65
N LEU A 20 -1.45 16.25 -5.50
CA LEU A 20 -0.53 15.16 -5.85
C LEU A 20 -0.27 15.10 -7.36
N ASP A 21 -1.27 15.32 -8.21
CA ASP A 21 -1.13 15.32 -9.67
C ASP A 21 -0.08 16.34 -10.12
N LYS A 22 -0.13 17.55 -9.57
CA LYS A 22 0.88 18.59 -9.87
C LYS A 22 2.28 18.15 -9.46
N PHE A 23 2.41 17.54 -8.28
CA PHE A 23 3.67 16.97 -7.82
C PHE A 23 4.17 15.87 -8.76
N LEU A 24 3.30 14.94 -9.17
CA LEU A 24 3.65 13.83 -10.06
C LEU A 24 4.06 14.30 -11.45
N VAL A 25 3.33 15.27 -12.02
CA VAL A 25 3.65 15.89 -13.32
C VAL A 25 5.01 16.60 -13.25
N ALA A 26 5.28 17.34 -12.17
CA ALA A 26 6.58 17.99 -11.97
C ALA A 26 7.74 17.00 -11.81
N ASN A 27 7.46 15.76 -11.41
CA ASN A 27 8.43 14.68 -11.24
C ASN A 27 8.40 13.66 -12.40
N GLY A 28 7.88 14.05 -13.56
CA GLY A 28 8.03 13.29 -14.81
C GLY A 28 6.88 12.34 -15.15
N LYS A 29 5.82 12.25 -14.34
CA LYS A 29 4.60 11.49 -14.67
C LYS A 29 3.57 12.40 -15.34
N ALA A 30 3.62 12.47 -16.68
CA ALA A 30 2.87 13.43 -17.51
C ALA A 30 1.35 13.43 -17.29
N HIS A 31 0.76 12.32 -16.82
CA HIS A 31 -0.68 12.17 -16.61
C HIS A 31 -1.09 12.16 -15.12
N GLY A 32 -0.21 12.57 -14.20
CA GLY A 32 -0.50 12.58 -12.77
C GLY A 32 -0.88 11.19 -12.26
N ALA A 33 -1.85 11.11 -11.35
CA ALA A 33 -2.43 9.88 -10.81
C ALA A 33 -3.65 9.38 -11.61
N GLU A 34 -3.74 9.72 -12.90
CA GLU A 34 -4.71 9.15 -13.84
C GLU A 34 -6.17 9.25 -13.38
N ASN A 35 -6.57 10.40 -12.82
CA ASN A 35 -7.91 10.64 -12.24
C ASN A 35 -8.23 9.79 -11.00
N GLY A 36 -7.24 9.47 -10.16
CA GLY A 36 -7.47 8.76 -8.90
C GLY A 36 -7.71 7.27 -9.11
N PHE A 37 -7.17 6.70 -10.19
CA PHE A 37 -7.15 5.26 -10.36
C PHE A 37 -5.98 4.71 -9.55
N ALA A 38 -6.24 3.65 -8.76
CA ALA A 38 -5.18 2.97 -8.05
C ALA A 38 -4.20 2.34 -9.07
N PRO A 39 -2.89 2.37 -8.80
CA PRO A 39 -1.91 1.75 -9.67
C PRO A 39 -2.15 0.24 -9.82
N LEU A 40 -1.76 -0.28 -10.98
CA LEU A 40 -1.72 -1.71 -11.22
C LEU A 40 -0.48 -2.28 -10.54
N TYR A 41 -0.66 -2.96 -9.41
CA TYR A 41 0.38 -3.79 -8.81
C TYR A 41 0.54 -5.08 -9.61
N ASP A 42 1.74 -5.31 -10.15
CA ASP A 42 2.10 -6.57 -10.83
C ASP A 42 2.40 -7.64 -9.79
N PHE A 43 1.54 -8.65 -9.70
CA PHE A 43 1.67 -9.75 -8.75
C PHE A 43 2.76 -10.76 -9.14
N GLU A 44 3.19 -10.77 -10.40
CA GLU A 44 4.28 -11.63 -10.89
C GLU A 44 5.65 -10.98 -10.73
N LYS A 45 5.68 -9.65 -10.50
CA LYS A 45 6.88 -8.88 -10.16
C LYS A 45 6.74 -8.27 -8.77
N PRO A 46 6.95 -9.06 -7.70
CA PRO A 46 6.89 -8.57 -6.31
C PRO A 46 7.86 -7.41 -6.00
N GLU A 47 8.82 -7.15 -6.90
CA GLU A 47 9.86 -6.12 -6.77
C GLU A 47 9.55 -4.81 -7.51
N GLY A 48 8.53 -4.75 -8.38
CA GLY A 48 8.24 -3.57 -9.20
C GLY A 48 7.20 -2.66 -8.55
N PRO A 49 7.56 -1.54 -7.92
CA PRO A 49 6.58 -0.50 -7.62
C PRO A 49 5.91 -0.05 -8.92
N ASP A 50 4.62 0.23 -8.85
CA ASP A 50 3.99 1.08 -9.83
C ASP A 50 4.73 2.43 -9.92
N GLU A 51 4.67 3.09 -11.08
CA GLU A 51 5.43 4.32 -11.34
C GLU A 51 5.24 5.42 -10.28
N ILE A 52 4.02 5.52 -9.71
CA ILE A 52 3.71 6.50 -8.66
C ILE A 52 4.46 6.13 -7.38
N SER A 53 4.33 4.89 -6.92
CA SER A 53 5.10 4.38 -5.77
C SER A 53 6.61 4.49 -5.99
N ALA A 54 7.10 4.31 -7.21
CA ALA A 54 8.52 4.45 -7.54
C ALA A 54 9.01 5.89 -7.32
N ILE A 55 8.27 6.88 -7.82
CA ILE A 55 8.56 8.30 -7.62
C ILE A 55 8.53 8.66 -6.13
N LEU A 56 7.49 8.24 -5.42
CA LEU A 56 7.34 8.54 -3.99
C LEU A 56 8.47 7.91 -3.16
N ARG A 57 8.84 6.67 -3.44
CA ARG A 57 9.95 5.98 -2.77
C ARG A 57 11.30 6.62 -3.08
N ALA A 58 11.55 6.99 -4.34
CA ALA A 58 12.77 7.67 -4.73
C ALA A 58 12.96 8.99 -3.96
N LYS A 59 11.87 9.73 -3.74
CA LYS A 59 11.88 10.99 -2.99
C LYS A 59 12.01 10.81 -1.48
N ALA A 60 11.51 9.72 -0.93
CA ALA A 60 11.63 9.41 0.49
C ALA A 60 12.87 8.55 0.84
N GLY A 61 13.95 8.66 0.08
CA GLY A 61 15.21 7.97 0.40
C GLY A 61 15.26 6.47 0.04
N GLY A 62 14.39 5.99 -0.84
CA GLY A 62 14.43 4.64 -1.39
C GLY A 62 13.80 3.55 -0.53
N GLY A 63 13.14 3.91 0.58
CA GLY A 63 12.48 2.93 1.46
C GLY A 63 11.33 2.19 0.77
N SER A 64 11.31 0.87 0.86
CA SER A 64 10.25 0.00 0.29
C SER A 64 8.89 0.13 1.00
N GLY A 65 8.83 0.87 2.11
CA GLY A 65 7.65 0.99 2.97
C GLY A 65 6.56 1.95 2.48
N ILE A 66 6.82 2.77 1.45
CA ILE A 66 5.79 3.71 0.98
C ILE A 66 4.70 2.98 0.20
N LEU A 67 3.47 3.25 0.62
CA LEU A 67 2.25 2.82 -0.02
C LEU A 67 1.41 4.03 -0.45
N TYR A 68 0.98 4.00 -1.70
CA TYR A 68 -0.02 4.91 -2.25
C TYR A 68 -1.38 4.18 -2.28
N VAL A 69 -2.40 4.78 -1.68
CA VAL A 69 -3.75 4.19 -1.63
C VAL A 69 -4.78 5.19 -2.13
N VAL A 70 -5.62 4.73 -3.06
CA VAL A 70 -6.84 5.43 -3.45
C VAL A 70 -8.04 4.60 -3.01
N PRO A 71 -8.83 5.09 -2.04
CA PRO A 71 -10.09 4.46 -1.68
C PRO A 71 -11.04 4.36 -2.88
N ALA A 72 -11.73 3.24 -2.99
CA ALA A 72 -12.71 3.00 -4.04
C ALA A 72 -13.79 2.08 -3.49
N ALA A 73 -15.04 2.41 -3.78
CA ALA A 73 -16.20 1.57 -3.50
C ALA A 73 -17.06 1.55 -4.76
N GLU A 74 -17.56 0.38 -5.14
CA GLU A 74 -18.42 0.23 -6.31
C GLU A 74 -19.69 1.09 -6.15
N GLY A 75 -20.12 1.71 -7.25
CA GLY A 75 -21.31 2.57 -7.27
C GLY A 75 -21.13 3.97 -6.64
N HIS A 76 -19.91 4.37 -6.28
CA HIS A 76 -19.61 5.69 -5.70
C HIS A 76 -18.68 6.52 -6.59
N ASP A 77 -18.76 7.85 -6.47
CA ASP A 77 -17.84 8.77 -7.14
C ASP A 77 -16.39 8.60 -6.66
N VAL A 78 -15.44 8.97 -7.52
CA VAL A 78 -14.02 8.94 -7.20
C VAL A 78 -13.72 9.92 -6.06
N THR A 79 -12.98 9.45 -5.06
CA THR A 79 -12.51 10.29 -3.96
C THR A 79 -11.59 11.42 -4.45
N PRO A 80 -11.77 12.67 -3.98
CA PRO A 80 -10.84 13.75 -4.27
C PRO A 80 -9.54 13.66 -3.45
N TYR A 81 -9.42 12.66 -2.57
CA TYR A 81 -8.26 12.43 -1.71
C TYR A 81 -7.58 11.10 -1.99
N VAL A 82 -6.28 11.12 -1.82
CA VAL A 82 -5.39 9.96 -1.85
C VAL A 82 -4.58 9.93 -0.56
N TYR A 83 -4.07 8.75 -0.23
CA TYR A 83 -3.36 8.52 1.02
C TYR A 83 -1.96 8.02 0.70
N VAL A 84 -0.96 8.69 1.27
CA VAL A 84 0.44 8.30 1.18
C VAL A 84 0.86 7.83 2.56
N ALA A 85 1.30 6.59 2.66
CA ALA A 85 1.61 5.94 3.92
C ALA A 85 3.07 5.51 3.96
N TYR A 86 3.72 5.72 5.11
CA TYR A 86 5.05 5.15 5.39
C TYR A 86 4.94 3.79 6.08
N GLN A 87 3.75 3.47 6.59
CA GLN A 87 3.47 2.22 7.27
C GLN A 87 2.01 1.85 7.07
N TYR A 88 1.77 0.56 6.85
CA TYR A 88 0.45 0.06 6.55
C TYR A 88 0.27 -1.38 7.01
N ARG A 89 -0.98 -1.79 7.15
CA ARG A 89 -1.37 -3.17 7.41
C ARG A 89 -2.63 -3.49 6.63
N HIS A 90 -2.56 -4.53 5.80
CA HIS A 90 -3.71 -5.01 5.04
C HIS A 90 -4.51 -6.01 5.87
N VAL A 91 -5.83 -5.95 5.71
CA VAL A 91 -6.80 -6.91 6.26
C VAL A 91 -7.52 -7.54 5.08
N TYR A 92 -7.22 -8.82 4.84
CA TYR A 92 -7.75 -9.59 3.71
C TYR A 92 -8.98 -10.44 4.07
N SER A 93 -9.04 -10.97 5.28
CA SER A 93 -10.20 -11.75 5.75
C SER A 93 -10.54 -11.41 7.19
N GLN A 94 -9.58 -11.64 8.09
CA GLN A 94 -9.63 -11.21 9.47
C GLN A 94 -8.24 -10.81 9.92
N LEU A 95 -8.19 -9.83 10.82
CA LEU A 95 -6.98 -9.46 11.51
C LEU A 95 -7.38 -8.87 12.85
N ARG A 96 -6.76 -9.35 13.92
CA ARG A 96 -6.87 -8.68 15.21
C ARG A 96 -6.04 -7.40 15.15
N ILE A 97 -6.71 -6.25 15.11
CA ILE A 97 -6.09 -4.92 15.19
C ILE A 97 -6.13 -4.47 16.65
N THR A 98 -4.99 -4.04 17.18
CA THR A 98 -4.91 -3.33 18.46
C THR A 98 -4.82 -1.82 18.22
N PRO A 99 -5.04 -0.97 19.24
CA PRO A 99 -4.78 0.47 19.10
C PRO A 99 -3.34 0.81 18.67
N GLN A 100 -2.42 -0.14 18.84
CA GLN A 100 -1.03 -0.06 18.41
C GLN A 100 -0.80 -0.61 16.99
N ASP A 101 -1.83 -0.88 16.19
CA ASP A 101 -1.69 -1.40 14.83
C ASP A 101 -2.18 -0.40 13.79
N PRO A 102 -1.32 0.08 12.86
CA PRO A 102 0.12 -0.17 12.77
C PRO A 102 0.90 0.42 13.97
N PRO A 103 2.09 -0.10 14.32
CA PRO A 103 2.84 0.40 15.47
C PRO A 103 3.16 1.87 15.33
N GLU A 104 2.99 2.62 16.41
CA GLU A 104 3.38 4.02 16.43
C GLU A 104 4.91 4.10 16.38
N GLN A 105 5.43 4.36 15.18
CA GLN A 105 6.84 4.59 14.94
C GLN A 105 7.06 6.09 14.67
N PRO A 106 8.22 6.65 15.06
CA PRO A 106 8.55 8.00 14.68
C PRO A 106 8.51 8.13 13.16
N MET A 107 7.83 9.16 12.68
CA MET A 107 7.74 9.47 11.27
C MET A 107 9.17 9.63 10.68
N PRO A 108 9.51 8.93 9.59
CA PRO A 108 10.80 9.10 8.94
C PRO A 108 11.00 10.55 8.47
N ALA A 109 12.21 11.10 8.65
CA ALA A 109 12.51 12.49 8.30
C ALA A 109 12.37 12.73 6.79
N GLU A 110 12.76 11.75 5.98
CA GLU A 110 12.64 11.74 4.52
C GLU A 110 11.18 11.72 4.08
N PHE A 111 10.32 11.04 4.86
CA PHE A 111 8.88 11.02 4.60
C PHE A 111 8.22 12.37 4.89
N GLU A 112 8.64 13.05 5.96
CA GLU A 112 8.18 14.41 6.25
C GLU A 112 8.63 15.40 5.18
N GLN A 113 9.87 15.28 4.69
CA GLN A 113 10.36 16.09 3.56
C GLN A 113 9.52 15.87 2.31
N LEU A 114 9.23 14.61 1.96
CA LEU A 114 8.33 14.26 0.86
C LEU A 114 6.94 14.89 1.06
N ARG A 115 6.39 14.79 2.27
CA ARG A 115 5.09 15.41 2.59
C ARG A 115 5.14 16.90 2.30
N GLN A 116 6.11 17.63 2.88
CA GLN A 116 6.25 19.07 2.68
C GLN A 116 6.45 19.45 1.20
N GLU A 117 7.23 18.67 0.44
CA GLU A 117 7.42 18.86 -1.00
C GLU A 117 6.09 18.76 -1.74
N ILE A 118 5.30 17.71 -1.49
CA ILE A 118 3.97 17.54 -2.09
C ILE A 118 3.06 18.71 -1.73
N LEU A 119 3.05 19.15 -0.47
CA LEU A 119 2.21 20.26 -0.02
C LEU A 119 2.62 21.60 -0.64
N GLY A 120 3.85 21.73 -1.11
CA GLY A 120 4.31 22.89 -1.89
C GLY A 120 3.55 23.10 -3.20
N TYR A 121 2.89 22.06 -3.73
CA TYR A 121 2.10 22.11 -4.96
C TYR A 121 0.62 22.47 -4.74
N ARG A 122 0.22 22.74 -3.49
CA ARG A 122 -1.13 23.22 -3.20
C ARG A 122 -1.43 24.48 -4.00
N ALA A 123 -2.64 24.57 -4.53
CA ALA A 123 -3.09 25.82 -5.12
C ALA A 123 -3.03 26.92 -4.03
N SER A 124 -2.33 28.01 -4.32
CA SER A 124 -2.44 29.22 -3.51
C SER A 124 -3.87 29.76 -3.63
N VAL A 125 -4.37 30.35 -2.55
CA VAL A 125 -5.65 31.07 -2.54
C VAL A 125 -5.53 32.22 -3.54
N GLY A 126 -6.03 32.02 -4.77
CA GLY A 126 -5.88 33.02 -5.84
C GLY A 126 -6.28 32.53 -7.24
N ASP A 127 -6.18 31.22 -7.53
CA ASP A 127 -6.58 30.68 -8.83
C ASP A 127 -8.09 30.38 -8.88
N GLY A 128 -8.90 31.43 -8.99
CA GLY A 128 -10.24 31.44 -9.61
C GLY A 128 -11.33 30.47 -9.14
N GLY A 129 -11.09 29.64 -8.13
CA GLY A 129 -12.00 28.60 -7.65
C GLY A 129 -12.45 28.86 -6.22
N CYS A 130 -13.74 28.65 -5.96
CA CYS A 130 -14.37 28.75 -4.66
C CYS A 130 -13.87 27.66 -3.69
N GLN A 131 -12.63 27.69 -3.19
CA GLN A 131 -12.19 26.75 -2.16
C GLN A 131 -11.28 27.44 -1.13
N GLY A 132 -11.76 27.48 0.11
CA GLY A 132 -10.90 27.76 1.26
C GLY A 132 -9.80 26.71 1.36
N VAL A 133 -8.69 27.08 1.99
CA VAL A 133 -7.60 26.15 2.29
C VAL A 133 -8.18 24.98 3.07
N ASP A 134 -8.17 23.80 2.46
CA ASP A 134 -8.56 22.58 3.13
C ASP A 134 -7.52 22.26 4.20
N GLN A 135 -7.87 22.58 5.45
CA GLN A 135 -6.96 22.45 6.59
C GLN A 135 -6.54 21.01 6.86
N GLU A 136 -7.29 20.05 6.31
CA GLU A 136 -7.01 18.63 6.46
C GLU A 136 -6.22 18.05 5.28
N ASP A 137 -5.95 18.85 4.23
CA ASP A 137 -4.95 18.46 3.24
C ASP A 137 -3.61 18.27 3.98
N GLY A 138 -2.87 17.22 3.66
CA GLY A 138 -1.61 16.88 4.33
C GLY A 138 -1.71 16.53 5.81
N ALA A 139 -2.93 16.36 6.34
CA ALA A 139 -3.14 15.93 7.72
C ALA A 139 -2.52 14.55 7.93
N MET A 140 -1.70 14.43 8.95
CA MET A 140 -1.12 13.17 9.38
C MET A 140 -2.12 12.42 10.26
N GLY A 141 -2.16 11.09 10.13
CA GLY A 141 -3.05 10.29 10.94
C GLY A 141 -2.96 8.80 10.71
N LEU A 142 -3.79 8.09 11.48
CA LEU A 142 -4.16 6.70 11.25
C LEU A 142 -5.47 6.68 10.47
N TYR A 143 -5.47 6.09 9.29
CA TYR A 143 -6.64 5.98 8.43
C TYR A 143 -6.99 4.51 8.16
N ILE A 144 -8.28 4.20 8.10
CA ILE A 144 -8.78 2.90 7.66
C ILE A 144 -9.42 3.12 6.30
N LEU A 145 -8.88 2.46 5.28
CA LEU A 145 -9.24 2.65 3.89
C LEU A 145 -9.84 1.35 3.35
N TYR A 146 -10.95 1.49 2.63
CA TYR A 146 -11.55 0.39 1.87
C TYR A 146 -11.27 0.62 0.39
N THR A 147 -10.79 -0.42 -0.27
CA THR A 147 -10.51 -0.41 -1.70
C THR A 147 -11.14 -1.65 -2.33
N GLU A 148 -12.16 -1.43 -3.14
CA GLU A 148 -12.91 -2.45 -3.87
C GLU A 148 -12.40 -2.63 -5.30
N GLY A 149 -12.20 -3.88 -5.71
CA GLY A 149 -11.88 -4.23 -7.11
C GLY A 149 -10.57 -3.67 -7.66
N ARG A 150 -9.74 -3.02 -6.85
CA ARG A 150 -8.43 -2.47 -7.26
C ARG A 150 -7.29 -3.39 -6.83
N SER A 151 -6.22 -3.38 -7.61
CA SER A 151 -4.97 -4.01 -7.19
C SER A 151 -4.44 -3.31 -5.95
N ALA A 152 -4.05 -4.09 -4.95
CA ALA A 152 -3.29 -3.66 -3.78
C ALA A 152 -2.07 -4.57 -3.66
N PRO A 153 -0.95 -4.09 -3.12
CA PRO A 153 0.22 -4.95 -2.99
C PRO A 153 -0.09 -6.07 -2.00
N ASN A 154 0.36 -7.30 -2.32
CA ASN A 154 0.19 -8.42 -1.42
C ASN A 154 0.82 -8.10 -0.05
N PRO A 155 0.24 -8.60 1.05
CA PRO A 155 0.84 -8.47 2.36
C PRO A 155 2.14 -9.30 2.38
N PRO A 156 3.15 -8.92 3.19
CA PRO A 156 4.44 -9.60 3.22
C PRO A 156 4.32 -11.14 3.35
N GLU A 157 3.37 -11.62 4.14
CA GLU A 157 3.11 -13.04 4.39
C GLU A 157 2.68 -13.79 3.12
N LEU A 158 1.97 -13.14 2.20
CA LEU A 158 1.67 -13.73 0.90
C LEU A 158 2.84 -13.59 -0.07
N ARG A 159 3.63 -12.51 -0.02
CA ARG A 159 4.81 -12.33 -0.90
C ARG A 159 5.82 -13.45 -0.71
N GLU A 160 6.09 -13.84 0.53
CA GLU A 160 7.02 -14.94 0.83
C GLU A 160 6.57 -16.29 0.24
N ARG A 161 5.26 -16.51 0.01
CA ARG A 161 4.77 -17.73 -0.66
C ARG A 161 5.20 -17.84 -2.12
N TYR A 162 5.48 -16.71 -2.75
CA TYR A 162 5.83 -16.62 -4.16
C TYR A 162 7.33 -16.38 -4.37
N LYS A 163 8.10 -16.24 -3.28
CA LYS A 163 9.55 -16.06 -3.35
C LYS A 163 10.23 -17.41 -3.54
N LEU A 164 10.84 -17.62 -4.70
CA LEU A 164 11.55 -18.84 -5.03
C LEU A 164 13.06 -18.71 -4.72
N PRO A 165 13.72 -19.76 -4.21
CA PRO A 165 13.13 -21.02 -3.75
C PRO A 165 12.39 -20.85 -2.41
N ILE A 166 11.27 -21.56 -2.24
CA ILE A 166 10.51 -21.54 -0.98
C ILE A 166 11.23 -22.47 0.00
N GLN A 167 11.76 -21.94 1.09
CA GLN A 167 12.50 -22.73 2.08
C GLN A 167 11.58 -23.30 3.17
N CYS A 168 11.87 -24.51 3.63
CA CYS A 168 11.25 -25.05 4.85
C CYS A 168 11.78 -24.30 6.08
N ASP A 169 10.93 -24.06 7.07
CA ASP A 169 11.32 -23.34 8.30
C ASP A 169 11.95 -24.27 9.35
N LYS A 170 12.01 -25.58 9.06
CA LYS A 170 12.46 -26.64 9.99
C LYS A 170 13.64 -27.45 9.48
N CYS A 171 13.94 -27.37 8.19
CA CYS A 171 15.04 -28.08 7.55
C CYS A 171 15.50 -27.30 6.30
N ASP A 172 16.59 -27.75 5.67
CA ASP A 172 17.17 -27.09 4.50
C ASP A 172 16.47 -27.47 3.17
N GLU A 173 15.33 -28.16 3.19
CA GLU A 173 14.58 -28.49 1.98
C GLU A 173 13.96 -27.24 1.32
N THR A 174 13.91 -27.27 -0.01
CA THR A 174 13.40 -26.16 -0.82
C THR A 174 12.35 -26.63 -1.83
N PHE A 175 11.39 -25.75 -2.12
CA PHE A 175 10.22 -26.05 -2.93
C PHE A 175 10.01 -24.98 -4.01
N THR A 176 9.40 -25.39 -5.11
CA THR A 176 8.95 -24.51 -6.20
C THR A 176 7.46 -24.15 -6.09
N ARG A 177 6.74 -24.78 -5.15
CA ARG A 177 5.31 -24.57 -4.91
C ARG A 177 5.03 -24.53 -3.41
N TRP A 178 4.26 -23.54 -2.96
CA TRP A 178 3.87 -23.41 -1.55
C TRP A 178 3.14 -24.64 -1.02
N SER A 179 2.22 -25.21 -1.82
CA SER A 179 1.50 -26.43 -1.45
C SER A 179 2.41 -27.64 -1.23
N ALA A 180 3.56 -27.70 -1.90
CA ALA A 180 4.55 -28.76 -1.68
C ALA A 180 5.28 -28.57 -0.35
N LYS A 181 5.63 -27.33 0.02
CA LYS A 181 6.15 -27.00 1.37
C LYS A 181 5.14 -27.40 2.44
N GLN A 182 3.86 -27.06 2.28
CA GLN A 182 2.83 -27.40 3.27
C GLN A 182 2.67 -28.91 3.43
N TRP A 183 2.65 -29.65 2.32
CA TRP A 183 2.60 -31.11 2.37
C TRP A 183 3.84 -31.71 3.06
N HIS A 184 5.03 -31.14 2.81
CA HIS A 184 6.25 -31.55 3.50
C HIS A 184 6.17 -31.26 5.01
N LEU A 185 5.68 -30.09 5.43
CA LEU A 185 5.48 -29.75 6.84
C LEU A 185 4.56 -30.75 7.55
N ASP A 186 3.45 -31.15 6.92
CA ASP A 186 2.55 -32.19 7.44
C ASP A 186 3.25 -33.56 7.50
N LYS A 187 3.81 -34.05 6.38
CA LYS A 187 4.31 -35.44 6.31
C LYS A 187 5.65 -35.68 6.98
N VAL A 188 6.53 -34.69 7.00
CA VAL A 188 7.90 -34.83 7.52
C VAL A 188 8.01 -34.24 8.93
N HIS A 189 7.29 -33.15 9.20
CA HIS A 189 7.36 -32.45 10.49
C HIS A 189 6.09 -32.61 11.36
N GLY A 190 5.03 -33.26 10.86
CA GLY A 190 3.79 -33.46 11.61
C GLY A 190 3.01 -32.17 11.87
N ILE A 191 3.29 -31.11 11.10
CA ILE A 191 2.66 -29.80 11.23
C ILE A 191 1.45 -29.75 10.30
N ASP A 192 0.27 -30.01 10.85
CA ASP A 192 -1.02 -29.97 10.12
C ASP A 192 -1.55 -28.53 10.07
N GLU A 193 -1.01 -27.75 9.13
CA GLU A 193 -1.50 -26.41 8.82
C GLU A 193 -2.58 -26.45 7.72
N PRO A 194 -3.62 -25.59 7.80
CA PRO A 194 -4.61 -25.47 6.74
C PRO A 194 -3.96 -25.19 5.37
N LEU A 195 -4.55 -25.68 4.28
CA LEU A 195 -4.03 -25.42 2.94
C LEU A 195 -4.25 -23.95 2.54
N ASN A 196 -3.17 -23.27 2.14
CA ASN A 196 -3.16 -21.88 1.67
C ASN A 196 -3.99 -20.92 2.55
N PRO A 197 -3.79 -20.86 3.88
CA PRO A 197 -4.62 -20.03 4.74
C PRO A 197 -4.44 -18.57 4.35
N LEU A 198 -5.47 -17.73 4.41
CA LEU A 198 -5.25 -16.28 4.24
C LEU A 198 -4.43 -15.75 5.44
N PRO A 199 -3.68 -14.64 5.29
CA PRO A 199 -2.98 -14.02 6.42
C PRO A 199 -3.94 -13.78 7.59
N GLY A 200 -3.54 -14.21 8.79
CA GLY A 200 -4.39 -14.17 10.00
C GLY A 200 -5.27 -15.41 10.23
N ASN A 201 -5.25 -16.40 9.32
CA ASN A 201 -6.03 -17.65 9.41
C ASN A 201 -5.15 -18.91 9.46
N ALA A 202 -3.83 -18.75 9.57
CA ALA A 202 -2.88 -19.84 9.75
C ALA A 202 -2.81 -20.24 11.23
#